data_AF-A0A0C9TWF9-F1
#
_entry.id   AF-A0A0C9TWF9-F1
#
_cell.length_a   1.000
_cell.length_b   1.000
_cell.length_c   1.000
_cell.angle_alpha   90.00
_cell.angle_beta   90.00
_cell.angle_gamma   90.00
#
_symmetry.space_group_name_H-M   'P 1'
#
loop_
_entity.id
_entity.type
_entity.pdbx_description
1 polymer ?
#
loop_
_entity_poly.entity_id
_entity_poly.type
_entity_poly.pdbx_seq_one_letter_code
_entity_poly.pdbx_strand_id
1 'polypeptide(L)'
;MPTFAYELVRALPSLGTSVREVIRRNPSIFGRRLELQANTLIVEPLKAVSEQMPRMVVVIDGLDEYSDDTGQLPLEDFVSALLGTIKDMPFRIFFASRPESYINAIFKRPQLHVEITEIPLRDWETTHDVFDYLKTELSQIRENRRIHVFPWPSEGDLWTLVGKSEGIFIYASTLIKFVGGRNCNSIKRLQGAMESHNGLDSLFTQVLDSAKEHPDFLFVLGITMFLHEPLKLWQLAQLLKWSTYDIRSALEGNFLNDLNRAGNHFLDPATNHKVLFHTSARLILEDTDFFTKSGQGAYSAYRNWCYHLRSLINDNITSTDRTTIVALMERLSQDCGARLARLKSHEVVKMWLGELEGVIAWAKREQNDFDTLIEMGEQLQANVH
;
A
#
# COMPACT_ATOMS: atom_id res chain seq x y z
N MET A 1 -3.74 -10.51 18.53
CA MET A 1 -3.52 -10.45 19.99
C MET A 1 -2.12 -10.00 20.41
N PRO A 2 -1.01 -10.54 19.87
CA PRO A 2 0.34 -10.17 20.33
C PRO A 2 0.64 -8.66 20.21
N THR A 3 0.24 -8.03 19.11
CA THR A 3 0.37 -6.58 18.89
C THR A 3 -0.36 -5.78 19.97
N PHE A 4 -1.58 -6.18 20.33
CA PHE A 4 -2.34 -5.53 21.39
C PHE A 4 -1.63 -5.60 22.73
N ALA A 5 -1.13 -6.78 23.12
CA ALA A 5 -0.38 -6.94 24.36
C ALA A 5 0.92 -6.10 24.37
N TYR A 6 1.61 -6.01 23.23
CA TYR A 6 2.79 -5.17 23.08
C TYR A 6 2.47 -3.68 23.26
N GLU A 7 1.46 -3.16 22.57
CA GLU A 7 1.04 -1.76 22.72
C GLU A 7 0.54 -1.45 24.13
N LEU A 8 -0.14 -2.41 24.77
CA LEU A 8 -0.55 -2.27 26.16
C LEU A 8 0.65 -2.17 27.12
N VAL A 9 1.70 -2.97 26.91
CA VAL A 9 2.94 -2.85 27.70
C VAL A 9 3.65 -1.52 27.43
N ARG A 10 3.60 -1.00 26.20
CA ARG A 10 4.15 0.33 25.90
C ARG A 10 3.41 1.44 26.65
N ALA A 11 2.09 1.34 26.73
CA ALA A 11 1.26 2.30 27.45
C ALA A 11 1.37 2.12 28.98
N LEU A 12 1.50 0.88 29.46
CA LEU A 12 1.62 0.50 30.87
C LEU A 12 2.89 -0.33 31.10
N PRO A 13 4.07 0.32 31.22
CA PRO A 13 5.35 -0.39 31.36
C PRO A 13 5.42 -1.35 32.55
N SER A 14 4.61 -1.13 33.59
CA SER A 14 4.51 -2.00 34.77
C SER A 14 4.07 -3.43 34.43
N LEU A 15 3.36 -3.64 33.32
CA LEU A 15 2.97 -4.96 32.82
C LEU A 15 4.14 -5.74 32.21
N GLY A 16 5.21 -5.06 31.80
CA GLY A 16 6.28 -5.63 30.98
C GLY A 16 6.95 -6.85 31.62
N THR A 17 7.20 -6.82 32.93
CA THR A 17 7.81 -7.97 33.65
C THR A 17 6.86 -9.18 33.66
N SER A 18 5.57 -8.96 33.93
CA SER A 18 4.58 -10.04 33.99
C SER A 18 4.37 -10.68 32.62
N VAL A 19 4.21 -9.87 31.57
CA VAL A 19 4.04 -10.35 30.19
C VAL A 19 5.29 -11.11 29.72
N ARG A 20 6.50 -10.60 30.01
CA ARG A 20 7.74 -11.28 29.64
C ARG A 20 7.88 -12.64 30.31
N GLU A 21 7.53 -12.75 31.60
CA GLU A 21 7.61 -14.01 32.32
C GLU A 21 6.61 -15.04 31.80
N VAL A 22 5.39 -14.60 31.46
CA VAL A 22 4.39 -15.43 30.80
C VAL A 22 4.91 -15.99 29.48
N ILE A 23 5.47 -15.14 28.62
CA ILE A 23 6.04 -15.56 27.32
C ILE A 23 7.23 -16.50 27.52
N ARG A 24 8.09 -16.23 28.50
CA ARG A 24 9.27 -17.07 28.81
C ARG A 24 8.86 -18.47 29.27
N ARG A 25 7.79 -18.59 30.06
CA ARG A 25 7.25 -19.86 30.55
C ARG A 25 6.49 -20.63 29.48
N ASN A 26 5.79 -19.93 28.58
CA ASN A 26 5.02 -20.54 27.51
C ASN A 26 5.25 -19.84 26.16
N PRO A 27 6.40 -20.10 25.50
CA PRO A 27 6.67 -19.53 24.18
C PRO A 27 5.66 -19.97 23.12
N SER A 28 5.00 -21.12 23.31
CA SER A 28 3.99 -21.64 22.36
C SER A 28 2.69 -20.84 22.34
N ILE A 29 2.52 -19.84 23.23
CA ILE A 29 1.30 -19.05 23.35
C ILE A 29 0.89 -18.38 22.04
N PHE A 30 1.84 -17.94 21.22
CA PHE A 30 1.58 -17.25 19.95
C PHE A 30 0.86 -18.12 18.90
N GLY A 31 0.96 -19.45 19.01
CA GLY A 31 0.24 -20.41 18.16
C GLY A 31 -1.07 -20.92 18.75
N ARG A 32 -1.52 -20.39 19.90
CA ARG A 32 -2.77 -20.80 20.55
C ARG A 32 -3.95 -19.97 20.06
N ARG A 33 -5.17 -20.42 20.39
CA ARG A 33 -6.40 -19.68 20.09
C ARG A 33 -6.39 -18.27 20.70
N LEU A 34 -7.07 -17.33 20.05
CA LEU A 34 -7.03 -15.90 20.41
C LEU A 34 -7.51 -15.63 21.84
N GLU A 35 -8.49 -16.38 22.34
CA GLU A 35 -9.01 -16.24 23.70
C GLU A 35 -7.96 -16.61 24.73
N LEU A 36 -7.19 -17.68 24.48
CA LEU A 36 -6.11 -18.08 25.37
C LEU A 36 -4.97 -17.06 25.33
N GLN A 37 -4.63 -16.55 24.14
CA GLN A 37 -3.65 -15.47 24.01
C GLN A 37 -4.08 -14.23 24.79
N ALA A 38 -5.34 -13.82 24.65
CA ALA A 38 -5.85 -12.62 25.30
C ALA A 38 -5.88 -12.76 26.83
N ASN A 39 -6.36 -13.89 27.36
CA ASN A 39 -6.31 -14.15 28.80
C ASN A 39 -4.88 -14.12 29.34
N THR A 40 -3.97 -14.84 28.68
CA THR A 40 -2.60 -15.06 29.17
C THR A 40 -1.72 -13.81 29.02
N LEU A 41 -1.87 -13.06 27.92
CA LEU A 41 -1.02 -11.92 27.60
C LEU A 41 -1.58 -10.56 28.04
N ILE A 42 -2.87 -10.47 28.35
CA ILE A 42 -3.55 -9.21 28.69
C ILE A 42 -4.19 -9.30 30.08
N VAL A 43 -5.13 -10.23 30.27
CA VAL A 43 -5.95 -10.30 31.50
C VAL A 43 -5.11 -10.61 32.72
N GLU A 44 -4.33 -11.70 32.67
CA GLU A 44 -3.51 -12.14 33.79
C GLU A 44 -2.47 -11.10 34.20
N PRO A 45 -1.69 -10.50 33.28
CA PRO A 45 -0.77 -9.42 33.62
C PRO A 45 -1.44 -8.19 34.24
N LEU A 46 -2.60 -7.76 33.74
CA LEU A 46 -3.34 -6.63 34.30
C LEU A 46 -3.79 -6.90 35.74
N LYS A 47 -4.32 -8.10 36.00
CA LYS A 47 -4.73 -8.54 37.34
C LYS A 47 -3.55 -8.67 38.30
N ALA A 48 -2.38 -9.05 37.80
CA ALA A 48 -1.18 -9.23 38.63
C ALA A 48 -0.54 -7.92 39.08
N VAL A 49 -0.72 -6.84 38.32
CA VAL A 49 -0.02 -5.56 38.54
C VAL A 49 -0.90 -4.51 39.20
N SER A 50 -2.22 -4.67 39.23
CA SER A 50 -3.12 -3.67 39.82
C SER A 50 -4.21 -4.25 40.72
N GLU A 51 -4.30 -3.77 41.96
CA GLU A 51 -5.48 -3.96 42.82
C GLU A 51 -6.70 -3.16 42.31
N GLN A 52 -6.47 -2.08 41.56
CA GLN A 52 -7.50 -1.27 40.90
C GLN A 52 -7.14 -1.06 39.43
N MET A 53 -7.85 -1.69 38.50
CA MET A 53 -7.47 -1.63 37.09
C MET A 53 -7.64 -0.22 36.50
N PRO A 54 -6.67 0.29 35.70
CA PRO A 54 -6.73 1.63 35.15
C PRO A 54 -7.86 1.73 34.12
N ARG A 55 -8.65 2.81 34.21
CA ARG A 55 -9.64 3.14 33.16
C ARG A 55 -8.90 3.52 31.89
N MET A 56 -9.19 2.84 30.79
CA MET A 56 -8.50 3.04 29.52
C MET A 56 -9.49 3.06 28.36
N VAL A 57 -9.18 3.86 27.35
CA VAL A 57 -9.83 3.78 26.03
C VAL A 57 -8.82 3.18 25.06
N VAL A 58 -9.22 2.11 24.39
CA VAL A 58 -8.48 1.49 23.31
C VAL A 58 -9.13 1.90 22.00
N VAL A 59 -8.36 2.48 21.09
CA VAL A 59 -8.80 2.79 19.73
C VAL A 59 -8.23 1.73 18.79
N ILE A 60 -9.11 1.07 18.03
CA ILE A 60 -8.74 0.16 16.95
C ILE A 60 -9.20 0.81 15.66
N ASP A 61 -8.24 1.32 14.89
CA ASP A 61 -8.47 2.01 13.63
C ASP A 61 -8.25 1.08 12.43
N GLY A 62 -9.04 1.26 11.36
CA GLY A 62 -8.95 0.47 10.14
C GLY A 62 -9.35 -1.00 10.29
N LEU A 63 -10.42 -1.31 11.03
CA LEU A 63 -10.84 -2.71 11.24
C LEU A 63 -11.16 -3.44 9.92
N ASP A 64 -11.58 -2.71 8.88
CA ASP A 64 -11.86 -3.23 7.54
C ASP A 64 -10.63 -3.65 6.75
N GLU A 65 -9.43 -3.22 7.14
CA GLU A 65 -8.16 -3.66 6.57
C GLU A 65 -7.72 -5.03 7.13
N TYR A 66 -8.47 -5.58 8.10
CA TYR A 66 -8.22 -6.91 8.66
C TYR A 66 -8.76 -8.00 7.72
N SER A 67 -8.06 -8.22 6.61
CA SER A 67 -8.30 -9.30 5.66
C SER A 67 -7.22 -10.38 5.73
N ASP A 68 -7.61 -11.63 5.53
CA ASP A 68 -6.70 -12.72 5.20
C ASP A 68 -7.12 -13.29 3.84
N ASP A 69 -6.16 -13.60 2.97
CA ASP A 69 -6.38 -14.11 1.61
C ASP A 69 -7.08 -15.47 1.57
N THR A 70 -7.30 -16.07 2.75
CA THR A 70 -7.83 -17.42 2.94
C THR A 70 -9.34 -17.51 3.07
N GLY A 71 -10.05 -16.39 3.16
CA GLY A 71 -11.51 -16.36 3.16
C GLY A 71 -12.16 -16.84 4.46
N GLN A 72 -12.63 -15.86 5.24
CA GLN A 72 -13.57 -15.96 6.37
C GLN A 72 -13.04 -16.57 7.69
N LEU A 73 -13.39 -15.89 8.80
CA LEU A 73 -13.28 -16.21 10.24
C LEU A 73 -12.24 -15.47 11.13
N PRO A 74 -11.12 -14.88 10.65
CA PRO A 74 -10.15 -14.28 11.57
C PRO A 74 -10.66 -13.07 12.36
N LEU A 75 -11.53 -12.24 11.76
CA LEU A 75 -11.98 -10.99 12.38
C LEU A 75 -13.03 -11.24 13.47
N GLU A 76 -13.99 -12.13 13.20
CA GLU A 76 -15.04 -12.45 14.17
C GLU A 76 -14.43 -13.07 15.42
N ASP A 77 -13.50 -14.02 15.25
CA ASP A 77 -12.77 -14.64 16.36
C ASP A 77 -11.95 -13.61 17.14
N PHE A 78 -11.32 -12.64 16.45
CA PHE A 78 -10.60 -11.55 17.08
C PHE A 78 -11.52 -10.64 17.91
N VAL A 79 -12.62 -10.17 17.33
CA VAL A 79 -13.59 -9.31 18.02
C VAL A 79 -14.19 -10.07 19.20
N SER A 80 -14.59 -11.32 19.02
CA SER A 80 -15.13 -12.19 20.08
C SER A 80 -14.14 -12.39 21.23
N ALA A 81 -12.89 -12.73 20.92
CA ALA A 81 -11.84 -12.89 21.92
C ALA A 81 -11.57 -11.58 22.67
N LEU A 82 -11.56 -10.45 21.98
CA LEU A 82 -11.32 -9.14 22.56
C LEU A 82 -12.49 -8.70 23.46
N LEU A 83 -13.73 -8.84 23.00
CA LEU A 83 -14.93 -8.52 23.79
C LEU A 83 -15.06 -9.44 25.01
N GLY A 84 -14.75 -10.73 24.85
CA GLY A 84 -14.70 -11.69 25.96
C GLY A 84 -13.61 -11.37 26.99
N THR A 85 -12.51 -10.74 26.56
CA THR A 85 -11.38 -10.33 27.40
C THR A 85 -11.70 -9.09 28.22
N ILE A 86 -12.40 -8.12 27.63
CA ILE A 86 -12.67 -6.83 28.29
C ILE A 86 -13.88 -6.84 29.20
N LYS A 87 -14.72 -7.88 29.19
CA LYS A 87 -15.94 -7.94 30.02
C LYS A 87 -15.68 -7.68 31.52
N ASP A 88 -14.49 -8.05 31.99
CA ASP A 88 -14.06 -7.90 33.39
C ASP A 88 -13.08 -6.73 33.59
N MET A 89 -12.92 -5.86 32.57
CA MET A 89 -11.94 -4.78 32.52
C MET A 89 -12.62 -3.41 32.46
N PRO A 90 -12.05 -2.37 33.08
CA PRO A 90 -12.54 -0.99 32.96
C PRO A 90 -12.11 -0.35 31.63
N PHE A 91 -12.17 -1.10 30.53
CA PHE A 91 -11.80 -0.64 29.20
C PHE A 91 -13.02 -0.21 28.41
N ARG A 92 -12.84 0.82 27.58
CA ARG A 92 -13.74 1.13 26.48
C ARG A 92 -12.99 0.92 25.18
N ILE A 93 -13.61 0.26 24.21
CA ILE A 93 -13.02 0.09 22.89
C ILE A 93 -13.79 0.94 21.90
N PHE A 94 -13.05 1.73 21.13
CA PHE A 94 -13.57 2.47 19.99
C PHE A 94 -13.04 1.79 18.73
N PHE A 95 -13.94 1.20 17.94
CA PHE A 95 -13.60 0.67 16.62
C PHE A 95 -13.91 1.73 15.56
N ALA A 96 -12.93 2.07 14.74
CA ALA A 96 -13.11 2.84 13.52
C ALA A 96 -12.95 1.91 12.32
N SER A 97 -13.91 1.96 11.40
CA SER A 97 -14.01 1.03 10.27
C SER A 97 -14.91 1.59 9.19
N ARG A 98 -14.67 1.18 7.94
CA ARG A 98 -15.68 1.29 6.87
C ARG A 98 -16.91 0.43 7.20
N PRO A 99 -18.12 0.81 6.72
CA PRO A 99 -19.37 0.12 7.03
C PRO A 99 -19.55 -1.17 6.20
N GLU A 100 -18.52 -2.00 6.17
CA GLU A 100 -18.52 -3.25 5.42
C GLU A 100 -19.57 -4.22 5.97
N SER A 101 -20.25 -4.95 5.07
CA SER A 101 -21.38 -5.81 5.42
C SER A 101 -21.01 -6.90 6.44
N TYR A 102 -19.81 -7.47 6.32
CA TYR A 102 -19.30 -8.50 7.22
C TYR A 102 -19.00 -7.96 8.62
N ILE A 103 -18.49 -6.73 8.73
CA ILE A 103 -18.22 -6.05 10.00
C ILE A 103 -19.54 -5.71 10.70
N ASN A 104 -20.48 -5.16 9.95
CA ASN A 104 -21.84 -4.91 10.44
C ASN A 104 -22.51 -6.19 10.95
N ALA A 105 -22.28 -7.33 10.29
CA ALA A 105 -22.81 -8.61 10.73
C ALA A 105 -22.20 -9.08 12.06
N ILE A 106 -20.92 -8.82 12.31
CA ILE A 106 -20.25 -9.16 13.58
C ILE A 106 -20.85 -8.35 14.74
N PHE A 107 -20.98 -7.03 14.58
CA PHE A 107 -21.42 -6.14 15.66
C PHE A 107 -22.94 -6.10 15.89
N LYS A 108 -23.75 -6.57 14.92
CA LYS A 108 -25.21 -6.75 15.11
C LYS A 108 -25.57 -8.00 15.90
N ARG A 109 -24.66 -8.96 16.06
CA ARG A 109 -24.92 -10.15 16.88
C ARG A 109 -24.97 -9.73 18.35
N PRO A 110 -25.95 -10.21 19.13
CA PRO A 110 -26.00 -9.93 20.56
C PRO A 110 -24.71 -10.40 21.24
N GLN A 111 -23.95 -9.46 21.80
CA GLN A 111 -22.79 -9.74 22.62
C GLN A 111 -23.25 -9.79 24.08
N LEU A 112 -23.02 -10.92 24.75
CA LEU A 112 -23.36 -11.04 26.16
C LEU A 112 -22.46 -10.08 26.96
N HIS A 113 -23.08 -9.22 27.78
CA HIS A 113 -22.41 -8.33 28.74
C HIS A 113 -21.63 -7.13 28.18
N VAL A 114 -21.77 -6.79 26.89
CA VAL A 114 -21.17 -5.59 26.30
C VAL A 114 -22.24 -4.77 25.59
N GLU A 115 -22.32 -3.48 25.94
CA GLU A 115 -23.12 -2.51 25.19
C GLU A 115 -22.29 -2.02 24.00
N ILE A 116 -22.82 -2.21 22.79
CA ILE A 116 -22.21 -1.71 21.56
C ILE A 116 -23.08 -0.56 21.04
N THR A 117 -22.45 0.59 20.83
CA THR A 117 -23.09 1.75 20.24
C THR A 117 -22.45 2.02 18.88
N GLU A 118 -23.26 2.00 17.82
CA GLU A 118 -22.84 2.43 16.49
C GLU A 118 -22.92 3.96 16.40
N ILE A 119 -21.86 4.58 15.89
CA ILE A 119 -21.82 6.02 15.61
C ILE A 119 -21.65 6.18 14.09
N PRO A 120 -22.75 6.30 13.32
CA PRO A 120 -22.66 6.41 11.88
C PRO A 120 -22.12 7.78 11.49
N LEU A 121 -20.91 7.82 10.92
CA LEU A 121 -20.30 9.08 10.46
C LEU A 121 -20.89 9.60 9.15
N ARG A 122 -21.55 8.74 8.36
CA ARG A 122 -22.17 9.12 7.08
C ARG A 122 -23.30 10.14 7.22
N ASP A 123 -23.92 10.20 8.40
CA ASP A 123 -25.07 11.06 8.67
C ASP A 123 -24.62 12.45 9.16
N TRP A 124 -23.31 12.69 9.28
CA TRP A 124 -22.75 13.97 9.69
C TRP A 124 -22.55 14.89 8.49
N GLU A 125 -23.04 16.12 8.59
CA GLU A 125 -22.86 17.13 7.55
C GLU A 125 -21.42 17.69 7.58
N THR A 126 -20.57 17.22 6.67
CA THR A 126 -19.16 17.64 6.56
C THR A 126 -18.94 18.84 5.65
N THR A 127 -19.99 19.31 4.97
CA THR A 127 -19.95 20.38 3.97
C THR A 127 -19.31 21.66 4.51
N HIS A 128 -19.73 22.09 5.71
CA HIS A 128 -19.20 23.29 6.36
C HIS A 128 -17.76 23.10 6.84
N ASP A 129 -17.42 21.94 7.39
CA ASP A 129 -16.05 21.63 7.83
C ASP A 129 -15.08 21.64 6.65
N VAL A 130 -15.49 21.10 5.49
CA VAL A 130 -14.71 21.15 4.26
C VAL A 130 -14.57 22.59 3.76
N PHE A 131 -15.64 23.39 3.81
CA PHE A 131 -15.58 24.81 3.43
C PHE A 131 -14.56 25.58 4.28
N ASP A 132 -14.65 25.45 5.61
CA ASP A 132 -13.76 26.15 6.54
C ASP A 132 -12.31 25.69 6.39
N TYR A 133 -12.08 24.40 6.18
CA TYR A 133 -10.77 23.85 5.86
C TYR A 133 -10.20 24.46 4.56
N LEU A 134 -10.94 24.41 3.46
CA LEU A 134 -10.51 24.95 2.17
C LEU A 134 -10.24 26.45 2.24
N LYS A 135 -11.11 27.21 2.91
CA LYS A 135 -10.96 28.65 3.12
C LYS A 135 -9.68 28.98 3.85
N THR A 136 -9.41 28.25 4.94
CA THR A 136 -8.22 28.45 5.77
C THR A 136 -6.95 28.12 5.00
N GLU A 137 -6.87 26.94 4.39
CA GLU A 137 -5.68 26.45 3.72
C GLU A 137 -5.37 27.22 2.42
N LEU A 138 -6.38 27.55 1.61
CA LEU A 138 -6.17 28.36 0.40
C LEU A 138 -5.77 29.80 0.74
N SER A 139 -6.22 30.35 1.87
CA SER A 139 -5.76 31.64 2.36
C SER A 139 -4.26 31.61 2.71
N GLN A 140 -3.80 30.54 3.37
CA GLN A 140 -2.38 30.35 3.64
C GLN A 140 -1.56 30.18 2.36
N ILE A 141 -2.06 29.42 1.37
CA ILE A 141 -1.41 29.30 0.06
C ILE A 141 -1.30 30.67 -0.60
N ARG A 142 -2.36 31.49 -0.55
CA ARG A 142 -2.38 32.85 -1.13
C ARG A 142 -1.26 33.71 -0.55
N GLU A 143 -1.14 33.75 0.78
CA GLU A 143 -0.10 34.52 1.47
C GLU A 143 1.30 34.01 1.15
N ASN A 144 1.53 32.70 1.28
CA ASN A 144 2.83 32.07 1.05
C ASN A 144 3.31 32.24 -0.40
N ARG A 145 2.39 32.26 -1.36
CA ARG A 145 2.68 32.41 -2.79
C ARG A 145 2.60 33.87 -3.28
N ARG A 146 2.24 34.81 -2.40
CA ARG A 146 2.03 36.23 -2.75
C ARG A 146 1.07 36.39 -3.95
N ILE A 147 -0.02 35.64 -3.95
CA ILE A 147 -1.03 35.74 -5.00
C ILE A 147 -1.83 37.03 -4.78
N HIS A 148 -1.68 37.98 -5.70
CA HIS A 148 -2.30 39.30 -5.63
C HIS A 148 -3.71 39.36 -6.25
N VAL A 149 -4.24 38.24 -6.73
CA VAL A 149 -5.62 38.15 -7.23
C VAL A 149 -6.58 38.19 -6.03
N PHE A 150 -7.59 39.07 -6.08
CA PHE A 150 -8.58 39.22 -5.03
C PHE A 150 -10.01 39.36 -5.59
N PRO A 151 -11.00 38.60 -5.06
CA PRO A 151 -10.82 37.50 -4.10
C PRO A 151 -10.14 36.29 -4.75
N TRP A 152 -9.32 35.57 -4.00
CA TRP A 152 -8.76 34.28 -4.41
C TRP A 152 -8.59 33.34 -3.21
N PRO A 153 -9.23 32.16 -3.25
CA PRO A 153 -10.45 31.87 -4.02
C PRO A 153 -11.58 32.86 -3.67
N SER A 154 -12.57 32.99 -4.56
CA SER A 154 -13.85 33.60 -4.20
C SER A 154 -14.65 32.67 -3.28
N GLU A 155 -15.66 33.19 -2.59
CA GLU A 155 -16.57 32.35 -1.80
C GLU A 155 -17.36 31.37 -2.68
N GLY A 156 -17.72 31.77 -3.91
CA GLY A 156 -18.36 30.89 -4.88
C GLY A 156 -17.45 29.76 -5.37
N ASP A 157 -16.16 30.04 -5.51
CA ASP A 157 -15.14 29.03 -5.85
C ASP A 157 -15.04 27.99 -4.72
N LEU A 158 -15.03 28.44 -3.46
CA LEU A 158 -15.02 27.55 -2.29
C LEU A 158 -16.23 26.61 -2.29
N TRP A 159 -17.45 27.13 -2.48
CA TRP A 159 -18.65 26.31 -2.54
C TRP A 159 -18.65 25.33 -3.72
N THR A 160 -18.07 25.72 -4.84
CA THR A 160 -17.88 24.83 -6.00
C THR A 160 -16.98 23.66 -5.62
N LEU A 161 -15.84 23.94 -4.98
CA LEU A 161 -14.89 22.90 -4.53
C LEU A 161 -15.47 22.01 -3.44
N VAL A 162 -16.28 22.56 -2.54
CA VAL A 162 -17.04 21.79 -1.54
C VAL A 162 -17.99 20.82 -2.24
N GLY A 163 -18.75 21.28 -3.23
CA GLY A 163 -19.62 20.41 -4.04
C GLY A 163 -18.84 19.30 -4.75
N LYS A 164 -17.64 19.61 -5.26
CA LYS A 164 -16.76 18.62 -5.89
C LYS A 164 -16.20 17.58 -4.94
N SER A 165 -16.01 17.94 -3.68
CA SER A 165 -15.49 17.04 -2.65
C SER A 165 -16.47 15.94 -2.26
N GLU A 166 -17.76 16.12 -2.55
CA GLU A 166 -18.85 15.23 -2.12
C GLU A 166 -18.83 15.01 -0.59
N GLY A 167 -18.34 16.01 0.17
CA GLY A 167 -18.20 15.93 1.63
C GLY A 167 -16.98 15.13 2.12
N ILE A 168 -16.12 14.65 1.21
CA ILE A 168 -14.99 13.77 1.56
C ILE A 168 -13.73 14.60 1.83
N PHE A 169 -13.26 14.60 3.07
CA PHE A 169 -12.09 15.40 3.50
C PHE A 169 -10.77 15.00 2.80
N ILE A 170 -10.65 13.75 2.32
CA ILE A 170 -9.49 13.36 1.51
C ILE A 170 -9.42 14.13 0.19
N TYR A 171 -10.56 14.50 -0.40
CA TYR A 171 -10.56 15.35 -1.58
C TYR A 171 -9.97 16.72 -1.23
N ALA A 172 -10.51 17.37 -0.21
CA ALA A 172 -10.11 18.71 0.20
C ALA A 172 -8.62 18.78 0.54
N SER A 173 -8.13 17.87 1.39
CA SER A 173 -6.71 17.79 1.75
C SER A 173 -5.80 17.51 0.55
N THR A 174 -6.23 16.67 -0.39
CA THR A 174 -5.46 16.37 -1.62
C THR A 174 -5.42 17.58 -2.55
N LEU A 175 -6.55 18.28 -2.69
CA LEU A 175 -6.64 19.51 -3.49
C LEU A 175 -5.71 20.59 -2.95
N ILE A 176 -5.70 20.83 -1.64
CA ILE A 176 -4.79 21.79 -1.00
C ILE A 176 -3.34 21.44 -1.29
N LYS A 177 -2.95 20.16 -1.12
CA LYS A 177 -1.58 19.69 -1.41
C LYS A 177 -1.22 19.85 -2.89
N PHE A 178 -2.17 19.63 -3.79
CA PHE A 178 -1.99 19.77 -5.23
C PHE A 178 -1.81 21.24 -5.64
N VAL A 179 -2.74 22.11 -5.22
CA VAL A 179 -2.73 23.55 -5.51
C VAL A 179 -1.55 24.25 -4.84
N GLY A 180 -1.17 23.82 -3.64
CA GLY A 180 -0.04 24.33 -2.88
C GLY A 180 1.32 23.74 -3.28
N GLY A 181 1.38 22.89 -4.31
CA GLY A 181 2.59 22.17 -4.72
C GLY A 181 3.79 23.05 -5.05
N ARG A 182 5.02 22.53 -4.89
CA ARG A 182 6.23 23.28 -5.28
C ARG A 182 6.26 23.51 -6.79
N ASN A 183 6.87 24.62 -7.20
CA ASN A 183 7.07 24.99 -8.61
C ASN A 183 5.81 24.94 -9.49
N CYS A 184 4.61 25.10 -8.92
CA CYS A 184 3.37 25.07 -9.66
C CYS A 184 2.69 26.45 -9.76
N ASN A 185 1.81 26.58 -10.74
CA ASN A 185 0.89 27.70 -10.81
C ASN A 185 -0.41 27.36 -10.04
N SER A 186 -0.49 27.81 -8.79
CA SER A 186 -1.64 27.55 -7.90
C SER A 186 -2.96 28.05 -8.47
N ILE A 187 -2.95 29.18 -9.18
CA ILE A 187 -4.16 29.74 -9.81
C ILE A 187 -4.67 28.77 -10.89
N LYS A 188 -3.79 28.33 -11.79
CA LYS A 188 -4.14 27.36 -12.86
C LYS A 188 -4.60 26.02 -12.30
N ARG A 189 -3.93 25.50 -11.26
CA ARG A 189 -4.30 24.22 -10.63
C ARG A 189 -5.67 24.29 -9.95
N LEU A 190 -5.94 25.39 -9.25
CA LEU A 190 -7.25 25.60 -8.63
C LEU A 190 -8.34 25.71 -9.70
N GLN A 191 -8.08 26.45 -10.78
CA GLN A 191 -9.01 26.56 -11.91
C GLN A 191 -9.27 25.20 -12.57
N GLY A 192 -8.22 24.43 -12.87
CA GLY A 192 -8.36 23.07 -13.42
C GLY A 192 -9.20 22.15 -12.52
N ALA A 193 -9.00 22.22 -11.20
CA ALA A 193 -9.80 21.45 -10.25
C ALA A 193 -11.28 21.88 -10.21
N MET A 194 -11.59 23.16 -10.45
CA MET A 194 -12.97 23.65 -10.57
C MET A 194 -13.63 23.24 -11.89
N GLU A 195 -12.86 23.11 -12.96
CA GLU A 195 -13.34 22.72 -14.29
C GLU A 195 -13.48 21.19 -14.45
N SER A 196 -12.84 20.40 -13.58
CA SER A 196 -12.86 18.95 -13.66
C SER A 196 -14.20 18.32 -13.27
N HIS A 197 -14.35 17.00 -13.46
CA HIS A 197 -15.51 16.30 -12.92
C HIS A 197 -15.45 16.26 -11.38
N ASN A 198 -16.59 15.97 -10.74
CA ASN A 198 -16.67 15.83 -9.29
C ASN A 198 -15.98 14.53 -8.82
N GLY A 199 -15.72 14.45 -7.52
CA GLY A 199 -15.21 13.23 -6.90
C GLY A 199 -13.69 13.09 -6.92
N LEU A 200 -13.22 12.09 -6.17
CA LEU A 200 -11.79 11.85 -5.95
C LEU A 200 -11.06 11.47 -7.24
N ASP A 201 -11.61 10.59 -8.06
CA ASP A 201 -10.91 10.06 -9.24
C ASP A 201 -10.47 11.17 -10.21
N SER A 202 -11.31 12.19 -10.39
CA SER A 202 -10.98 13.31 -11.27
C SER A 202 -9.84 14.18 -10.70
N LEU A 203 -9.80 14.38 -9.38
CA LEU A 203 -8.70 15.09 -8.72
C LEU A 203 -7.41 14.27 -8.76
N PHE A 204 -7.48 12.97 -8.48
CA PHE A 204 -6.33 12.09 -8.54
C PHE A 204 -5.76 11.99 -9.94
N THR A 205 -6.61 11.93 -10.97
CA THR A 205 -6.17 11.96 -12.37
C THR A 205 -5.38 13.22 -12.68
N GLN A 206 -5.86 14.40 -12.26
CA GLN A 206 -5.12 15.66 -12.44
C GLN A 206 -3.78 15.68 -11.69
N VAL A 207 -3.76 15.16 -10.46
CA VAL A 207 -2.54 15.05 -9.65
C VAL A 207 -1.52 14.16 -10.35
N LEU A 208 -1.94 13.00 -10.83
CA LEU A 208 -1.09 12.05 -11.53
C LEU A 208 -0.62 12.60 -12.88
N ASP A 209 -1.49 13.23 -13.66
CA ASP A 209 -1.14 13.83 -14.95
C ASP A 209 -0.12 14.95 -14.79
N SER A 210 -0.26 15.80 -13.75
CA SER A 210 0.77 16.80 -13.45
C SER A 210 2.09 16.18 -12.98
N ALA A 211 2.04 15.05 -12.26
CA ALA A 211 3.25 14.38 -11.80
C ALA A 211 4.00 13.67 -12.94
N LYS A 212 3.29 13.13 -13.94
CA LYS A 212 3.85 12.52 -15.16
C LYS A 212 4.71 13.47 -15.99
N GLU A 213 4.58 14.79 -15.81
CA GLU A 213 5.45 15.77 -16.47
C GLU A 213 6.92 15.63 -16.03
N HIS A 214 7.18 15.07 -14.83
CA HIS A 214 8.55 14.75 -14.42
C HIS A 214 9.00 13.45 -15.12
N PRO A 215 10.13 13.46 -15.87
CA PRO A 215 10.54 12.33 -16.71
C PRO A 215 10.70 11.02 -15.93
N ASP A 216 11.18 11.12 -14.69
CA ASP A 216 11.42 9.96 -13.82
C ASP A 216 10.23 9.54 -12.95
N PHE A 217 9.10 10.27 -12.94
CA PHE A 217 7.98 9.99 -12.03
C PHE A 217 7.39 8.61 -12.25
N LEU A 218 7.06 8.27 -13.50
CA LEU A 218 6.48 6.96 -13.83
C LEU A 218 7.46 5.82 -13.52
N PHE A 219 8.76 6.07 -13.67
CA PHE A 219 9.78 5.08 -13.32
C PHE A 219 9.79 4.82 -11.81
N VAL A 220 9.95 5.87 -10.98
CA VAL A 220 10.00 5.70 -9.53
C VAL A 220 8.67 5.22 -8.96
N LEU A 221 7.53 5.74 -9.44
CA LEU A 221 6.20 5.26 -9.06
C LEU A 221 6.05 3.77 -9.38
N GLY A 222 6.45 3.34 -10.58
CA GLY A 222 6.48 1.94 -10.98
C GLY A 222 7.23 1.12 -9.95
N ILE A 223 8.51 1.42 -9.69
CA ILE A 223 9.31 0.73 -8.67
C ILE A 223 8.56 0.64 -7.34
N THR A 224 8.01 1.74 -6.84
CA THR A 224 7.31 1.75 -5.55
C THR A 224 6.07 0.84 -5.52
N MET A 225 5.32 0.77 -6.62
CA MET A 225 4.13 -0.09 -6.72
C MET A 225 4.46 -1.57 -6.81
N PHE A 226 5.66 -1.92 -7.28
CA PHE A 226 6.07 -3.31 -7.50
C PHE A 226 6.93 -3.91 -6.37
N LEU A 227 7.24 -3.14 -5.33
CA LEU A 227 8.07 -3.61 -4.22
C LEU A 227 7.23 -4.35 -3.19
N HIS A 228 7.49 -5.65 -2.97
CA HIS A 228 6.85 -6.45 -1.91
C HIS A 228 6.73 -5.73 -0.56
N GLU A 229 7.79 -4.99 -0.19
CA GLU A 229 7.77 -4.11 0.96
C GLU A 229 8.17 -2.69 0.55
N PRO A 230 7.48 -1.65 1.05
CA PRO A 230 7.84 -0.28 0.76
C PRO A 230 9.25 0.02 1.27
N LEU A 231 10.17 0.29 0.34
CA LEU A 231 11.54 0.69 0.67
C LEU A 231 11.57 2.13 1.17
N LYS A 232 12.41 2.40 2.18
CA LYS A 232 12.68 3.78 2.62
C LYS A 232 13.33 4.55 1.46
N LEU A 233 13.15 5.88 1.45
CA LEU A 233 13.68 6.77 0.40
C LEU A 233 15.18 6.53 0.10
N TRP A 234 16.00 6.31 1.13
CA TRP A 234 17.43 6.04 0.96
C TRP A 234 17.72 4.65 0.40
N GLN A 235 16.88 3.65 0.69
CA GLN A 235 16.99 2.30 0.12
C GLN A 235 16.59 2.32 -1.36
N LEU A 236 15.56 3.08 -1.73
CA LEU A 236 15.21 3.35 -3.12
C LEU A 236 16.34 4.05 -3.86
N ALA A 237 16.93 5.09 -3.25
CA ALA A 237 18.07 5.79 -3.81
C ALA A 237 19.28 4.86 -4.02
N GLN A 238 19.59 4.02 -3.04
CA GLN A 238 20.64 3.00 -3.15
C GLN A 238 20.34 1.98 -4.25
N LEU A 239 19.10 1.49 -4.33
CA LEU A 239 18.65 0.53 -5.34
C LEU A 239 18.80 1.09 -6.76
N LEU A 240 18.39 2.34 -6.96
CA LEU A 240 18.44 3.02 -8.26
C LEU A 240 19.81 3.62 -8.57
N LYS A 241 20.74 3.60 -7.60
CA LYS A 241 22.05 4.29 -7.65
C LYS A 241 21.87 5.79 -7.95
N TRP A 242 20.81 6.38 -7.41
CA TRP A 242 20.47 7.79 -7.53
C TRP A 242 20.73 8.49 -6.20
N SER A 243 20.73 9.82 -6.20
CA SER A 243 20.69 10.54 -4.93
C SER A 243 19.27 10.48 -4.34
N THR A 244 19.16 10.62 -3.01
CA THR A 244 17.85 10.80 -2.36
C THR A 244 17.11 12.04 -2.87
N TYR A 245 17.84 13.02 -3.42
CA TYR A 245 17.27 14.20 -4.04
C TYR A 245 16.58 13.85 -5.35
N ASP A 246 17.20 13.04 -6.22
CA ASP A 246 16.62 12.66 -7.52
C ASP A 246 15.34 11.83 -7.32
N ILE A 247 15.34 10.90 -6.37
CA ILE A 247 14.14 10.13 -6.00
C ILE A 247 13.05 11.06 -5.47
N ARG A 248 13.42 12.00 -4.60
CA ARG A 248 12.47 12.97 -4.07
C ARG A 248 11.90 13.85 -5.19
N SER A 249 12.74 14.35 -6.09
CA SER A 249 12.35 15.16 -7.24
C SER A 249 11.40 14.40 -8.17
N ALA A 250 11.70 13.13 -8.46
CA ALA A 250 10.81 12.27 -9.23
C ALA A 250 9.45 12.08 -8.56
N LEU A 251 9.41 12.03 -7.22
CA LEU A 251 8.20 11.89 -6.41
C LEU A 251 7.64 13.24 -5.91
N GLU A 252 8.16 14.39 -6.35
CA GLU A 252 7.77 15.72 -5.85
C GLU A 252 6.36 16.14 -6.28
N GLY A 253 5.67 15.30 -7.08
CA GLY A 253 4.22 15.22 -7.04
C GLY A 253 3.79 14.83 -5.62
N ASN A 254 3.44 15.82 -4.79
CA ASN A 254 3.04 15.76 -3.36
C ASN A 254 2.08 14.63 -2.92
N PHE A 255 1.62 13.78 -3.83
CA PHE A 255 0.84 12.59 -3.59
C PHE A 255 1.61 11.51 -2.80
N LEU A 256 2.92 11.34 -3.04
CA LEU A 256 3.70 10.20 -2.51
C LEU A 256 4.64 10.55 -1.34
N ASN A 257 4.86 11.84 -1.05
CA ASN A 257 5.75 12.28 0.03
C ASN A 257 5.14 12.08 1.44
N ASP A 258 3.86 11.72 1.53
CA ASP A 258 3.22 11.33 2.78
C ASP A 258 3.33 9.81 2.94
N LEU A 259 4.41 9.36 3.57
CA LEU A 259 4.69 7.94 3.82
C LEU A 259 3.55 7.20 4.53
N ASN A 260 2.65 7.92 5.21
CA ASN A 260 1.49 7.36 5.89
C ASN A 260 0.27 7.17 4.97
N ARG A 261 0.29 7.64 3.72
CA ARG A 261 -0.84 7.55 2.77
C ARG A 261 -0.54 6.72 1.52
N ALA A 262 0.70 6.76 1.03
CA ALA A 262 1.10 5.95 -0.14
C ALA A 262 1.08 4.45 0.14
N GLY A 263 1.27 4.04 1.40
CA GLY A 263 1.27 2.63 1.83
C GLY A 263 -0.11 1.94 1.84
N ASN A 264 -1.22 2.69 1.91
CA ASN A 264 -2.56 2.10 2.08
C ASN A 264 -3.42 2.16 0.80
N HIS A 265 -2.97 2.84 -0.27
CA HIS A 265 -3.79 3.07 -1.47
C HIS A 265 -3.13 2.72 -2.80
N PHE A 266 -1.82 2.47 -2.82
CA PHE A 266 -1.20 1.78 -3.95
C PHE A 266 -1.04 0.33 -3.60
N LEU A 267 -1.69 -0.52 -4.42
CA LEU A 267 -1.60 -1.97 -4.49
C LEU A 267 -0.62 -2.54 -3.46
N ASP A 268 -1.11 -3.08 -2.35
CA ASP A 268 -0.27 -3.88 -1.46
C ASP A 268 0.38 -4.98 -2.33
N PRO A 269 1.71 -4.97 -2.50
CA PRO A 269 2.34 -5.86 -3.47
C PRO A 269 2.35 -7.32 -3.01
N ALA A 270 2.03 -7.58 -1.73
CA ALA A 270 1.79 -8.93 -1.20
C ALA A 270 0.42 -9.50 -1.64
N THR A 271 -0.58 -8.66 -1.91
CA THR A 271 -1.93 -9.09 -2.32
C THR A 271 -2.23 -8.86 -3.81
N ASN A 272 -1.37 -8.14 -4.55
CA ASN A 272 -1.61 -7.74 -5.94
C ASN A 272 -0.64 -8.32 -6.97
N HIS A 273 -0.03 -9.48 -6.68
CA HIS A 273 0.94 -10.15 -7.56
C HIS A 273 0.47 -10.29 -9.02
N LYS A 274 -0.82 -10.55 -9.28
CA LYS A 274 -1.36 -10.70 -10.64
C LYS A 274 -1.33 -9.41 -11.45
N VAL A 275 -1.84 -8.32 -10.87
CA VAL A 275 -1.86 -6.99 -11.51
C VAL A 275 -0.42 -6.52 -11.78
N LEU A 276 0.46 -6.77 -10.81
CA LEU A 276 1.85 -6.37 -10.88
C LEU A 276 2.63 -7.17 -11.93
N PHE A 277 2.36 -8.47 -12.05
CA PHE A 277 2.89 -9.33 -13.10
C PHE A 277 2.51 -8.86 -14.50
N HIS A 278 1.21 -8.65 -14.77
CA HIS A 278 0.74 -8.22 -16.10
C HIS A 278 1.22 -6.82 -16.47
N THR A 279 1.27 -5.89 -15.50
CA THR A 279 1.77 -4.53 -15.75
C THR A 279 3.26 -4.53 -16.06
N SER A 280 4.05 -5.32 -15.33
CA SER A 280 5.47 -5.50 -15.59
C SER A 280 5.71 -6.12 -16.97
N ALA A 281 4.95 -7.16 -17.31
CA ALA A 281 5.01 -7.80 -18.64
C ALA A 281 4.71 -6.81 -19.76
N ARG A 282 3.67 -5.98 -19.60
CA ARG A 282 3.33 -4.94 -20.58
C ARG A 282 4.46 -3.92 -20.78
N LEU A 283 5.06 -3.43 -19.69
CA LEU A 283 6.18 -2.49 -19.76
C LEU A 283 7.40 -3.09 -20.48
N ILE A 284 7.72 -4.36 -20.19
CA ILE A 284 8.78 -5.12 -20.87
C ILE A 284 8.49 -5.26 -22.37
N LEU A 285 7.23 -5.54 -22.72
CA LEU A 285 6.77 -5.70 -24.09
C LEU A 285 6.60 -4.35 -24.83
N GLU A 286 6.49 -3.22 -24.16
CA GLU A 286 6.36 -1.91 -24.84
C GLU A 286 7.71 -1.21 -25.02
N ASP A 287 8.72 -1.56 -24.22
CA ASP A 287 10.04 -0.93 -24.26
C ASP A 287 10.89 -1.42 -25.45
N THR A 288 11.17 -0.53 -26.40
CA THR A 288 12.04 -0.80 -27.55
C THR A 288 13.53 -0.75 -27.22
N ASP A 289 13.92 -0.23 -26.06
CA ASP A 289 15.30 0.05 -25.63
C ASP A 289 15.72 -0.74 -24.37
N PHE A 290 14.98 -1.82 -24.08
CA PHE A 290 15.03 -2.75 -22.94
C PHE A 290 16.42 -3.10 -22.36
N PHE A 291 17.51 -2.97 -23.15
CA PHE A 291 18.89 -3.30 -22.75
C PHE A 291 19.93 -2.19 -22.98
N THR A 292 19.52 -0.93 -23.15
CA THR A 292 20.45 0.22 -23.22
C THR A 292 20.77 0.75 -21.81
N LYS A 293 21.91 1.47 -21.64
CA LYS A 293 22.33 2.05 -20.35
C LYS A 293 21.31 3.01 -19.71
N SER A 294 20.33 3.49 -20.48
CA SER A 294 19.21 4.34 -20.04
C SER A 294 17.97 3.55 -19.55
N GLY A 295 17.91 2.23 -19.74
CA GLY A 295 16.73 1.39 -19.48
C GLY A 295 16.58 0.87 -18.04
N GLN A 296 16.81 1.71 -17.02
CA GLN A 296 16.61 1.29 -15.62
C GLN A 296 15.15 0.85 -15.34
N GLY A 297 14.18 1.41 -16.10
CA GLY A 297 12.76 1.04 -16.17
C GLY A 297 12.52 -0.42 -16.50
N ALA A 298 12.92 -0.82 -17.70
CA ALA A 298 12.84 -2.18 -18.21
C ALA A 298 13.51 -3.21 -17.30
N TYR A 299 14.73 -2.91 -16.83
CA TYR A 299 15.46 -3.80 -15.94
C TYR A 299 14.67 -4.14 -14.66
N SER A 300 14.02 -3.12 -14.09
CA SER A 300 13.25 -3.30 -12.87
C SER A 300 11.89 -3.94 -13.11
N ALA A 301 11.20 -3.57 -14.20
CA ALA A 301 9.99 -4.26 -14.64
C ALA A 301 10.26 -5.76 -14.82
N TYR A 302 11.41 -6.14 -15.39
CA TYR A 302 11.80 -7.55 -15.49
C TYR A 302 11.97 -8.23 -14.14
N ARG A 303 12.74 -7.63 -13.23
CA ARG A 303 12.98 -8.22 -11.91
C ARG A 303 11.68 -8.40 -11.13
N ASN A 304 10.77 -7.44 -11.26
CA ASN A 304 9.42 -7.52 -10.69
C ASN A 304 8.57 -8.59 -11.38
N TRP A 305 8.64 -8.72 -12.70
CA TRP A 305 7.99 -9.81 -13.43
C TRP A 305 8.45 -11.17 -12.93
N CYS A 306 9.75 -11.42 -12.78
CA CYS A 306 10.29 -12.67 -12.20
C CYS A 306 9.82 -12.90 -10.76
N TYR A 307 9.85 -11.85 -9.93
CA TYR A 307 9.42 -11.92 -8.54
C TYR A 307 7.93 -12.28 -8.41
N HIS A 308 7.05 -11.57 -9.11
CA HIS A 308 5.60 -11.81 -9.03
C HIS A 308 5.18 -13.08 -9.77
N LEU A 309 5.87 -13.47 -10.85
CA LEU A 309 5.68 -14.76 -11.51
C LEU A 309 5.91 -15.91 -10.52
N ARG A 310 6.95 -15.83 -9.69
CA ARG A 310 7.23 -16.85 -8.66
C ARG A 310 6.09 -16.98 -7.64
N SER A 311 5.44 -15.88 -7.27
CA SER A 311 4.27 -15.93 -6.38
C SER A 311 3.03 -16.48 -7.09
N LEU A 312 2.75 -16.00 -8.30
CA LEU A 312 1.67 -16.49 -9.18
C LEU A 312 1.73 -17.99 -9.44
N ILE A 313 2.95 -18.51 -9.61
CA ILE A 313 3.26 -19.93 -9.74
C ILE A 313 2.76 -20.72 -8.52
N ASN A 314 2.89 -20.16 -7.31
CA ASN A 314 2.43 -20.82 -6.08
C ASN A 314 0.90 -20.78 -5.93
N ASP A 315 0.22 -19.85 -6.61
CA ASP A 315 -1.22 -19.59 -6.49
C ASP A 315 -2.08 -20.18 -7.64
N ASN A 316 -1.52 -21.16 -8.38
CA ASN A 316 -2.07 -21.72 -9.63
C ASN A 316 -2.23 -20.69 -10.78
N ILE A 317 -1.63 -21.01 -11.92
CA ILE A 317 -1.56 -20.13 -13.10
C ILE A 317 -2.81 -20.27 -13.98
N THR A 318 -3.39 -19.15 -14.43
CA THR A 318 -4.53 -19.14 -15.38
C THR A 318 -4.09 -19.22 -16.85
N SER A 319 -5.03 -19.49 -17.77
CA SER A 319 -4.74 -19.49 -19.22
C SER A 319 -4.20 -18.14 -19.72
N THR A 320 -4.75 -17.02 -19.25
CA THR A 320 -4.29 -15.67 -19.60
C THR A 320 -2.87 -15.41 -19.10
N ASP A 321 -2.54 -15.86 -17.88
CA ASP A 321 -1.18 -15.75 -17.35
C ASP A 321 -0.20 -16.54 -18.23
N ARG A 322 -0.57 -17.77 -18.66
CA ARG A 322 0.25 -18.57 -19.58
C ARG A 322 0.51 -17.85 -20.90
N THR A 323 -0.50 -17.27 -21.52
CA THR A 323 -0.34 -16.52 -22.76
C THR A 323 0.61 -15.33 -22.59
N THR A 324 0.51 -14.59 -21.47
CA THR A 324 1.42 -13.48 -21.15
C THR A 324 2.86 -13.96 -20.95
N ILE A 325 3.07 -15.10 -20.27
CA ILE A 325 4.41 -15.69 -20.10
C ILE A 325 5.00 -16.07 -21.46
N VAL A 326 4.23 -16.78 -22.30
CA VAL A 326 4.67 -17.21 -23.65
C VAL A 326 5.04 -16.01 -24.51
N ALA A 327 4.16 -15.02 -24.63
CA ALA A 327 4.41 -13.83 -25.44
C ALA A 327 5.68 -13.07 -25.00
N LEU A 328 5.91 -13.00 -23.68
CA LEU A 328 7.09 -12.32 -23.14
C LEU A 328 8.38 -13.10 -23.42
N MET A 329 8.37 -14.42 -23.25
CA MET A 329 9.53 -15.26 -23.57
C MET A 329 9.82 -15.32 -25.07
N GLU A 330 8.80 -15.33 -25.93
CA GLU A 330 8.94 -15.26 -27.39
C GLU A 330 9.62 -13.98 -27.81
N ARG A 331 9.18 -12.85 -27.25
CA ARG A 331 9.80 -11.57 -27.56
C ARG A 331 11.22 -11.46 -27.04
N LEU A 332 11.48 -11.91 -25.80
CA LEU A 332 12.85 -11.95 -25.25
C LEU A 332 13.77 -12.82 -26.13
N SER A 333 13.29 -13.98 -26.59
CA SER A 333 14.04 -14.86 -27.49
C SER A 333 14.36 -14.20 -28.83
N GLN A 334 13.36 -13.57 -29.47
CA GLN A 334 13.53 -12.86 -30.75
C GLN A 334 14.52 -11.69 -30.67
N ASP A 335 14.51 -10.95 -29.56
CA ASP A 335 15.34 -9.77 -29.36
C ASP A 335 16.78 -10.08 -28.85
N CYS A 336 17.06 -11.32 -28.44
CA CYS A 336 18.29 -11.66 -27.72
C CYS A 336 19.57 -11.68 -28.57
N GLY A 337 19.53 -12.15 -29.82
CA GLY A 337 20.75 -12.39 -30.61
C GLY A 337 21.60 -11.14 -30.91
N ALA A 338 20.96 -9.97 -31.15
CA ALA A 338 21.67 -8.73 -31.50
C ALA A 338 21.86 -7.76 -30.31
N ARG A 339 21.04 -7.90 -29.27
CA ARG A 339 21.00 -6.97 -28.13
C ARG A 339 21.86 -7.43 -26.96
N LEU A 340 21.97 -8.74 -26.73
CA LEU A 340 22.85 -9.32 -25.68
C LEU A 340 24.33 -9.02 -25.95
N ALA A 341 24.75 -8.91 -27.21
CA ALA A 341 26.13 -8.53 -27.58
C ALA A 341 26.54 -7.12 -27.12
N ARG A 342 25.59 -6.25 -26.73
CA ARG A 342 25.83 -4.86 -26.27
C ARG A 342 25.95 -4.74 -24.74
N LEU A 343 25.84 -5.86 -24.01
CA LEU A 343 25.87 -5.93 -22.55
C LEU A 343 27.26 -5.60 -21.98
N LYS A 344 27.50 -4.32 -21.66
CA LYS A 344 28.76 -3.86 -21.05
C LYS A 344 28.89 -4.14 -19.53
N SER A 345 28.01 -4.94 -18.90
CA SER A 345 28.23 -5.35 -17.49
C SER A 345 27.77 -6.79 -17.20
N HIS A 346 28.76 -7.65 -16.95
CA HIS A 346 28.64 -9.09 -16.74
C HIS A 346 27.88 -9.48 -15.44
N GLU A 347 27.72 -8.59 -14.46
CA GLU A 347 27.06 -8.90 -13.18
C GLU A 347 25.53 -8.85 -13.25
N VAL A 348 24.97 -7.85 -13.94
CA VAL A 348 23.51 -7.65 -14.04
C VAL A 348 22.85 -8.80 -14.80
N VAL A 349 23.51 -9.23 -15.88
CA VAL A 349 23.10 -10.34 -16.74
C VAL A 349 23.19 -11.68 -16.00
N LYS A 350 24.22 -11.86 -15.18
CA LYS A 350 24.39 -13.08 -14.37
C LYS A 350 23.31 -13.22 -13.30
N MET A 351 22.90 -12.11 -12.67
CA MET A 351 21.82 -12.13 -11.68
C MET A 351 20.46 -12.38 -12.34
N TRP A 352 20.23 -11.78 -13.51
CA TRP A 352 19.06 -12.02 -14.38
C TRP A 352 18.90 -13.50 -14.75
N LEU A 353 19.98 -14.14 -15.22
CA LEU A 353 19.99 -15.57 -15.55
C LEU A 353 19.67 -16.45 -14.34
N GLY A 354 20.19 -16.10 -13.15
CA GLY A 354 19.94 -16.90 -11.94
C GLY A 354 18.48 -16.90 -11.46
N GLU A 355 17.75 -15.79 -11.60
CA GLU A 355 16.32 -15.75 -11.27
C GLU A 355 15.49 -16.56 -12.30
N LEU A 356 15.85 -16.47 -13.59
CA LEU A 356 15.21 -17.24 -14.65
C LEU A 356 15.48 -18.75 -14.53
N GLU A 357 16.69 -19.15 -14.13
CA GLU A 357 17.04 -20.54 -13.81
C GLU A 357 16.13 -21.14 -12.75
N GLY A 358 15.81 -20.37 -11.70
CA GLY A 358 14.89 -20.81 -10.64
C GLY A 358 13.48 -21.10 -11.17
N VAL A 359 12.99 -20.28 -12.10
CA VAL A 359 11.68 -20.43 -12.73
C VAL A 359 11.65 -21.66 -13.65
N ILE A 360 12.68 -21.84 -14.49
CA ILE A 360 12.79 -23.00 -15.39
C ILE A 360 12.92 -24.31 -14.60
N ALA A 361 13.74 -24.32 -13.56
CA ALA A 361 13.93 -25.50 -12.70
C ALA A 361 12.62 -25.91 -11.99
N TRP A 362 11.81 -24.94 -11.58
CA TRP A 362 10.48 -25.21 -11.04
C TRP A 362 9.55 -25.80 -12.10
N ALA A 363 9.48 -25.20 -13.30
CA ALA A 363 8.61 -25.67 -14.38
C ALA A 363 8.89 -27.13 -14.77
N LYS A 364 10.18 -27.52 -14.81
CA LYS A 364 10.62 -28.91 -15.05
C LYS A 364 10.21 -29.88 -13.94
N ARG A 365 10.21 -29.44 -12.68
CA ARG A 365 9.95 -30.31 -11.51
C ARG A 365 8.48 -30.69 -11.42
N GLU A 366 7.59 -29.75 -11.70
CA GLU A 366 6.14 -29.91 -11.55
C GLU A 366 5.46 -30.52 -12.79
N GLN A 367 6.22 -30.96 -13.81
CA GLN A 367 5.72 -31.55 -15.07
C GLN A 367 4.60 -30.71 -15.72
N ASN A 368 4.73 -29.39 -15.67
CA ASN A 368 3.77 -28.49 -16.28
C ASN A 368 3.89 -28.51 -17.81
N ASP A 369 2.81 -28.17 -18.52
CA ASP A 369 2.73 -28.03 -19.99
C ASP A 369 3.50 -26.79 -20.52
N PHE A 370 4.67 -26.53 -19.94
CA PHE A 370 5.55 -25.39 -20.20
C PHE A 370 6.83 -25.80 -20.95
N ASP A 371 6.82 -26.94 -21.65
CA ASP A 371 7.99 -27.49 -22.34
C ASP A 371 8.60 -26.49 -23.35
N THR A 372 7.76 -25.81 -24.12
CA THR A 372 8.20 -24.75 -25.05
C THR A 372 8.89 -23.60 -24.32
N LEU A 373 8.40 -23.22 -23.13
CA LEU A 373 8.96 -22.15 -22.32
C LEU A 373 10.30 -22.53 -21.69
N ILE A 374 10.41 -23.80 -21.27
CA ILE A 374 11.66 -24.39 -20.78
C ILE A 374 12.71 -24.35 -21.90
N GLU A 375 12.37 -24.82 -23.10
CA GLU A 375 13.29 -24.84 -24.24
C GLU A 375 13.77 -23.43 -24.60
N MET A 376 12.86 -22.45 -24.65
CA MET A 376 13.21 -21.06 -24.94
C MET A 376 14.08 -20.43 -23.85
N GLY A 377 13.79 -20.74 -22.59
CA GLY A 377 14.61 -20.30 -21.45
C GLY A 377 16.03 -20.87 -21.50
N GLU A 378 16.18 -22.14 -21.86
CA GLU A 378 17.48 -22.79 -22.03
C GLU A 378 18.26 -22.23 -23.23
N GLN A 379 17.60 -21.96 -24.36
CA GLN A 379 18.22 -21.31 -25.52
C GLN A 379 18.72 -19.90 -25.17
N LEU A 380 17.93 -19.14 -24.41
CA LEU A 380 18.32 -17.83 -23.90
C LEU A 380 19.58 -17.91 -23.02
N GLN A 381 19.68 -18.91 -22.14
CA GLN A 381 20.87 -19.13 -21.31
C GLN A 381 22.10 -19.50 -22.15
N ALA A 382 21.93 -20.40 -23.12
CA ALA A 382 23.01 -20.86 -23.99
C ALA A 382 23.56 -19.76 -24.92
N ASN A 383 22.75 -18.76 -25.26
CA ASN A 383 23.18 -17.63 -26.10
C ASN A 383 23.91 -16.52 -25.32
N VAL A 384 23.90 -16.56 -23.99
CA VAL A 384 24.52 -15.55 -23.10
C VAL A 384 25.84 -16.02 -22.51
N HIS A 385 26.00 -17.34 -22.32
CA HIS A 385 27.25 -18.00 -21.91
C HIS A 385 28.13 -18.33 -23.12
#